data_AF-A0A2T4YHL8-F1
#
_entry.id   AF-A0A2T4YHL8-F1
#
_cell.length_a   1.000
_cell.length_b   1.000
_cell.length_c   1.000
_cell.angle_alpha   90.00
_cell.angle_beta   90.00
_cell.angle_gamma   90.00
#
_symmetry.space_group_name_H-M   'P 1'
#
loop_
_entity.id
_entity.type
_entity.pdbx_description
1 polymer ?
#
loop_
_entity_poly.entity_id
_entity_poly.type
_entity_poly.pdbx_seq_one_letter_code
_entity_poly.pdbx_strand_id
1 'polypeptide(L)'
;MGLRAIKLLTGVAIVGVGVVAASNGTLFSQENDAVINGKLINLRASSEGPVSIGALPFGAPVSQGEVVAAVAPSPYRSARENERATAGEIAGLEAQIASLEALASEKVRQAELYRTGRISHLEAKIGETKDSVLIAREKEKQAAAFLARQEDLYRRKYVADTVLVSAQSAATSSRLERQILEKRIVTQTVELNAARQGTNIGDGYNDTSYSMQRADELTMRLGDLRADLLRKRIGNQQASLDGVMTRSTFASAAEPPRPVTSPVDGKVWRVLINHGDVVRSGENVLQVIDCASLFVTVDVTNRTLDKVTVGQHAVFSDDSNGSIGGKVIFAGKADDGFDMVVNGALSPRRAENARARIVVALKPSAADQALCPVGLKGRLSFSDQPQAVSSLNSQRRMSLDLTTRANAS
;
A
#
# COMPACT_ATOMS: atom_id res chain seq x y z
N MET A 1 -77.56 -5.69 58.66
CA MET A 1 -76.12 -5.60 58.32
C MET A 1 -75.73 -4.13 58.27
N GLY A 2 -74.87 -3.71 59.20
CA GLY A 2 -74.77 -2.32 59.63
C GLY A 2 -73.93 -1.40 58.73
N LEU A 3 -74.23 -0.10 58.81
CA LEU A 3 -73.55 1.05 58.18
C LEU A 3 -71.99 1.01 58.19
N ARG A 4 -71.38 0.19 59.06
CA ARG A 4 -69.92 0.00 59.14
C ARG A 4 -69.35 -0.80 57.96
N ALA A 5 -70.09 -1.77 57.43
CA ALA A 5 -69.62 -2.58 56.29
C ALA A 5 -69.59 -1.78 54.98
N ILE A 6 -70.57 -0.87 54.79
CA ILE A 6 -70.64 -0.01 53.61
C ILE A 6 -69.46 0.97 53.60
N LYS A 7 -69.14 1.63 54.73
CA LYS A 7 -68.01 2.56 54.81
C LYS A 7 -66.65 1.89 54.52
N LEU A 8 -66.48 0.64 54.96
CA LEU A 8 -65.27 -0.14 54.70
C LEU A 8 -65.12 -0.51 53.22
N LEU A 9 -66.20 -0.95 52.58
CA LEU A 9 -66.21 -1.26 51.15
C LEU A 9 -65.95 -0.01 50.28
N THR A 10 -66.53 1.14 50.65
CA THR A 10 -66.27 2.39 49.92
C THR A 10 -64.82 2.85 50.07
N GLY A 11 -64.24 2.71 51.27
CA GLY A 11 -62.82 3.00 51.49
C GLY A 11 -61.89 2.14 50.64
N VAL A 12 -62.14 0.82 50.60
CA VAL A 12 -61.35 -0.12 49.78
C VAL A 12 -61.53 0.15 48.29
N ALA A 13 -62.73 0.50 47.83
CA ALA A 13 -62.96 0.85 46.43
C ALA A 13 -62.22 2.14 46.03
N ILE A 14 -62.21 3.17 46.88
CA ILE A 14 -61.47 4.42 46.60
C ILE A 14 -59.97 4.18 46.57
N VAL A 15 -59.44 3.37 47.50
CA VAL A 15 -58.01 3.00 47.50
C VAL A 15 -57.68 2.13 46.28
N GLY A 16 -58.54 1.19 45.91
CA GLY A 16 -58.36 0.34 44.73
C GLY A 16 -58.35 1.15 43.42
N VAL A 17 -59.28 2.09 43.26
CA VAL A 17 -59.30 3.01 42.11
C VAL A 17 -58.08 3.93 42.12
N GLY A 18 -57.66 4.41 43.29
CA GLY A 18 -56.43 5.20 43.43
C GLY A 18 -55.18 4.43 43.02
N VAL A 19 -55.07 3.15 43.38
CA VAL A 19 -53.94 2.28 43.03
C VAL A 19 -53.92 1.96 41.53
N VAL A 20 -55.08 1.67 40.92
CA VAL A 20 -55.18 1.39 39.46
C VAL A 20 -54.96 2.65 38.62
N ALA A 21 -55.43 3.81 39.09
CA ALA A 21 -55.15 5.09 38.43
C ALA A 21 -53.66 5.46 38.54
N ALA A 22 -53.02 5.19 39.67
CA ALA A 22 -51.58 5.40 39.85
C ALA A 22 -50.72 4.43 39.03
N SER A 23 -51.18 3.19 38.78
CA SER A 23 -50.42 2.21 37.98
C SER A 23 -50.50 2.47 36.48
N ASN A 24 -51.60 3.04 35.98
CA ASN A 24 -51.82 3.23 34.54
C ASN A 24 -51.34 4.60 34.01
N GLY A 25 -50.77 5.45 34.87
CA GLY A 25 -50.53 6.86 34.58
C GLY A 25 -49.11 7.35 34.80
N THR A 26 -48.07 6.55 34.56
CA THR A 26 -46.68 7.07 34.53
C THR A 26 -46.17 7.15 33.10
N LEU A 27 -46.71 8.10 32.33
CA LEU A 27 -45.98 8.67 31.20
C LEU A 27 -44.78 9.40 31.79
N PHE A 28 -43.61 8.75 31.80
CA PHE A 28 -42.37 9.37 32.26
C PHE A 28 -41.93 10.41 31.23
N SER A 29 -42.46 11.63 31.33
CA SER A 29 -41.92 12.79 30.63
C SER A 29 -40.78 13.36 31.47
N GLN A 30 -39.53 13.08 31.08
CA GLN A 30 -38.39 13.85 31.58
C GLN A 30 -37.88 14.77 30.47
N GLU A 31 -37.67 16.03 30.83
CA GLU A 31 -37.01 17.06 30.03
C GLU A 31 -35.55 16.66 29.81
N ASN A 32 -35.28 15.89 28.77
CA ASN A 32 -33.94 15.72 28.24
C ASN A 32 -33.97 16.23 26.80
N ASP A 33 -33.06 17.13 26.46
CA ASP A 33 -32.88 17.74 25.13
C ASP A 33 -32.63 16.65 24.07
N ALA A 34 -33.71 16.03 23.58
CA ALA A 34 -33.64 15.05 22.52
C ALA A 34 -33.47 15.79 21.20
N VAL A 35 -32.49 15.39 20.39
CA VAL A 35 -32.17 16.07 19.12
C VAL A 35 -32.40 15.11 17.96
N ILE A 36 -33.19 15.54 16.98
CA ILE A 36 -33.30 14.82 15.71
C ILE A 36 -31.98 14.93 14.95
N ASN A 37 -31.50 13.79 14.49
CA ASN A 37 -30.30 13.60 13.71
C ASN A 37 -30.62 12.83 12.43
N GLY A 38 -29.69 12.91 11.48
CA GLY A 38 -29.70 12.09 10.27
C GLY A 38 -28.33 11.50 10.01
N LYS A 39 -28.31 10.43 9.21
CA LYS A 39 -27.07 9.73 8.85
C LYS A 39 -26.27 10.57 7.85
N LEU A 40 -24.99 10.80 8.14
CA LEU A 40 -24.07 11.46 7.21
C LEU A 40 -23.54 10.47 6.17
N ILE A 41 -23.62 10.87 4.90
CA ILE A 41 -23.07 10.14 3.76
C ILE A 41 -22.01 11.02 3.09
N ASN A 42 -20.80 10.48 2.97
CA ASN A 42 -19.70 11.12 2.26
C ASN A 42 -19.78 10.77 0.77
N LEU A 43 -19.94 11.78 -0.07
CA LEU A 43 -19.86 11.64 -1.52
C LEU A 43 -18.39 11.79 -1.91
N ARG A 44 -17.89 10.84 -2.70
CA ARG A 44 -16.47 10.71 -3.04
C ARG A 44 -16.24 10.90 -4.54
N ALA A 45 -15.08 11.45 -4.87
CA ALA A 45 -14.64 11.56 -6.26
C ALA A 45 -14.38 10.18 -6.86
N SER A 46 -14.86 9.93 -8.08
CA SER A 46 -14.65 8.68 -8.79
C SER A 46 -13.31 8.63 -9.56
N SER A 47 -12.75 9.79 -9.89
CA SER A 47 -11.47 9.96 -10.60
C SER A 47 -10.62 11.08 -10.02
N GLU A 48 -9.36 11.15 -10.44
CA GLU A 48 -8.47 12.26 -10.12
C GLU A 48 -8.62 13.41 -11.12
N GLY A 49 -8.70 14.64 -10.60
CA GLY A 49 -8.61 15.86 -11.40
C GLY A 49 -9.36 17.06 -10.82
N PRO A 50 -9.45 18.18 -11.56
CA PRO A 50 -10.10 19.39 -11.08
C PRO A 50 -11.62 19.16 -10.99
N VAL A 51 -12.21 19.60 -9.88
CA VAL A 51 -13.64 19.47 -9.64
C VAL A 51 -14.38 20.73 -10.03
N SER A 52 -15.46 20.57 -10.79
CA SER A 52 -16.48 21.59 -10.95
C SER A 52 -17.64 21.25 -10.03
N ILE A 53 -17.88 22.11 -9.04
CA ILE A 53 -19.01 22.00 -8.12
C ILE A 53 -19.88 23.25 -8.26
N GLY A 54 -21.19 23.06 -8.35
CA GLY A 54 -22.15 24.16 -8.33
C GLY A 54 -22.15 24.86 -6.97
N ALA A 55 -22.68 26.08 -6.90
CA ALA A 55 -22.89 26.76 -5.63
C ALA A 55 -23.99 26.04 -4.83
N LEU A 56 -23.58 25.10 -3.97
CA LEU A 56 -24.47 24.32 -3.11
C LEU A 56 -24.40 24.88 -1.68
N PRO A 57 -25.37 25.72 -1.26
CA PRO A 57 -25.39 26.23 0.11
C PRO A 57 -25.71 25.12 1.11
N PHE A 58 -25.33 25.33 2.37
CA PHE A 58 -25.74 24.48 3.48
C PHE A 58 -27.27 24.33 3.51
N GLY A 59 -27.76 23.11 3.68
CA GLY A 59 -29.18 22.81 3.76
C GLY A 59 -29.90 22.73 2.40
N ALA A 60 -29.20 22.91 1.27
CA ALA A 60 -29.78 22.71 -0.05
C ALA A 60 -30.32 21.27 -0.20
N PRO A 61 -31.54 21.08 -0.74
CA PRO A 61 -32.06 19.75 -1.02
C PRO A 61 -31.26 19.09 -2.14
N VAL A 62 -31.05 17.77 -2.02
CA VAL A 62 -30.39 16.95 -3.03
C VAL A 62 -31.20 15.67 -3.20
N SER A 63 -31.43 15.28 -4.46
CA SER A 63 -32.18 14.07 -4.79
C SER A 63 -31.26 12.89 -5.05
N GLN A 64 -31.76 11.67 -4.87
CA GLN A 64 -31.07 10.46 -5.27
C GLN A 64 -30.77 10.49 -6.78
N GLY A 65 -29.51 10.25 -7.14
CA GLY A 65 -29.00 10.30 -8.52
C GLY A 65 -28.65 11.70 -9.02
N GLU A 66 -28.92 12.76 -8.26
CA GLU A 66 -28.58 14.13 -8.64
C GLU A 66 -27.06 14.33 -8.68
N VAL A 67 -26.57 14.96 -9.75
CA VAL A 67 -25.15 15.29 -9.93
C VAL A 67 -24.83 16.55 -9.12
N VAL A 68 -24.07 16.41 -8.06
CA VAL A 68 -23.69 17.53 -7.18
C VAL A 68 -22.36 18.17 -7.56
N ALA A 69 -21.47 17.40 -8.20
CA ALA A 69 -20.17 17.85 -8.68
C ALA A 69 -19.74 17.00 -9.88
N ALA A 70 -18.77 17.48 -10.65
CA ALA A 70 -18.18 16.75 -11.75
C ALA A 70 -16.66 16.87 -11.73
N VAL A 71 -15.95 15.76 -11.92
CA VAL A 71 -14.49 15.71 -11.90
C VAL A 71 -13.99 15.56 -13.33
N ALA A 72 -13.23 16.52 -13.83
CA ALA A 72 -12.58 16.38 -15.13
C ALA A 72 -11.35 15.45 -14.99
N PRO A 73 -11.10 14.54 -15.94
CA PRO A 73 -9.92 13.68 -15.89
C PRO A 73 -8.63 14.50 -15.94
N SER A 74 -7.68 14.29 -15.01
CA SER A 74 -6.35 14.91 -15.05
C SER A 74 -5.25 13.86 -15.30
N PRO A 75 -4.82 13.65 -16.55
CA PRO A 75 -3.75 12.71 -16.88
C PRO A 75 -2.34 13.21 -16.48
N TYR A 76 -2.20 14.46 -16.03
CA TYR A 76 -0.89 15.12 -15.96
C TYR A 76 -0.05 14.76 -14.73
N ARG A 77 -0.66 14.48 -13.58
CA ARG A 77 0.10 14.26 -12.33
C ARG A 77 0.72 12.86 -12.28
N SER A 78 -0.09 11.84 -12.53
CA SER A 78 0.34 10.44 -12.58
C SER A 78 1.36 10.17 -13.70
N ALA A 79 1.19 10.80 -14.87
CA ALA A 79 2.15 10.68 -15.97
C ALA A 79 3.53 11.26 -15.62
N ARG A 80 3.58 12.43 -14.96
CA ARG A 80 4.84 13.05 -14.52
C ARG A 80 5.56 12.25 -13.44
N GLU A 81 4.80 11.63 -12.53
CA GLU A 81 5.37 10.78 -11.48
C GLU A 81 5.99 9.50 -12.07
N ASN A 82 5.29 8.87 -13.01
CA ASN A 82 5.80 7.71 -13.75
C ASN A 82 7.03 8.04 -14.62
N GLU A 83 7.02 9.21 -15.28
CA GLU A 83 8.15 9.71 -16.08
C GLU A 83 9.39 9.91 -15.21
N ARG A 84 9.25 10.52 -14.02
CA ARG A 84 10.34 10.70 -13.07
C ARG A 84 10.86 9.38 -12.50
N ALA A 85 9.97 8.44 -12.17
CA ALA A 85 10.36 7.11 -11.70
C ALA A 85 11.18 6.38 -12.78
N THR A 86 10.71 6.40 -14.03
CA THR A 86 11.39 5.78 -15.17
C THR A 86 12.75 6.43 -15.45
N ALA A 87 12.83 7.77 -15.38
CA ALA A 87 14.09 8.49 -15.53
C ALA A 87 15.10 8.14 -14.42
N GLY A 88 14.63 7.98 -13.18
CA GLY A 88 15.45 7.51 -12.06
C GLY A 88 16.00 6.10 -12.26
N GLU A 89 15.18 5.18 -12.77
CA GLU A 89 15.61 3.82 -13.11
C GLU A 89 16.66 3.80 -14.22
N ILE A 90 16.47 4.60 -15.28
CA ILE A 90 17.42 4.75 -16.39
C ILE A 90 18.76 5.27 -15.86
N ALA A 91 18.74 6.34 -15.05
CA ALA A 91 19.96 6.90 -14.47
C ALA A 91 20.66 5.90 -13.53
N GLY A 92 19.90 5.12 -12.76
CA GLY A 92 20.44 4.05 -11.91
C GLY A 92 21.15 2.96 -12.71
N LEU A 93 20.56 2.52 -13.83
CA LEU A 93 21.19 1.56 -14.74
C LEU A 93 22.43 2.13 -15.41
N GLU A 94 22.41 3.39 -15.84
CA GLU A 94 23.59 4.06 -16.41
C GLU A 94 24.75 4.12 -15.42
N ALA A 95 24.47 4.48 -14.16
CA ALA A 95 25.49 4.49 -13.11
C ALA A 95 26.04 3.09 -12.81
N GLN A 96 25.17 2.08 -12.80
CA GLN A 96 25.59 0.69 -12.61
C GLN A 96 26.47 0.19 -13.77
N ILE A 97 26.10 0.52 -15.01
CA ILE A 97 26.89 0.22 -16.21
C ILE A 97 28.25 0.90 -16.12
N ALA A 98 28.31 2.19 -15.83
CA ALA A 98 29.57 2.92 -15.72
C ALA A 98 30.50 2.33 -14.63
N SER A 99 29.95 1.94 -13.48
CA SER A 99 30.71 1.30 -12.41
C SER A 99 31.25 -0.08 -12.82
N LEU A 100 30.43 -0.90 -13.48
CA LEU A 100 30.83 -2.21 -13.99
C LEU A 100 31.84 -2.10 -15.15
N GLU A 101 31.73 -1.10 -16.00
CA GLU A 101 32.69 -0.81 -17.08
C GLU A 101 34.07 -0.48 -16.52
N ALA A 102 34.13 0.36 -15.47
CA ALA A 102 35.38 0.68 -14.79
C ALA A 102 36.00 -0.57 -14.16
N LEU A 103 35.20 -1.40 -13.49
CA LEU A 103 35.66 -2.65 -12.89
C LEU A 103 36.14 -3.67 -13.93
N ALA A 104 35.40 -3.85 -15.03
CA ALA A 104 35.76 -4.74 -16.12
C ALA A 104 37.07 -4.30 -16.78
N SER A 105 37.22 -3.00 -17.05
CA SER A 105 38.44 -2.42 -17.63
C SER A 105 39.66 -2.65 -16.74
N GLU A 106 39.50 -2.48 -15.43
CA GLU A 106 40.57 -2.78 -14.47
C GLU A 106 40.94 -4.26 -14.46
N LYS A 107 39.96 -5.17 -14.54
CA LYS A 107 40.23 -6.62 -14.58
C LYS A 107 40.90 -7.06 -15.87
N VAL A 108 40.51 -6.49 -17.01
CA VAL A 108 41.20 -6.71 -18.29
C VAL A 108 42.65 -6.23 -18.21
N ARG A 109 42.90 -5.04 -17.65
CA ARG A 109 44.24 -4.49 -17.45
C ARG A 109 45.10 -5.39 -16.56
N GLN A 110 44.55 -5.89 -15.45
CA GLN A 110 45.26 -6.82 -14.55
C GLN A 110 45.60 -8.15 -15.24
N ALA A 111 44.66 -8.71 -16.02
CA ALA A 111 44.89 -9.93 -16.78
C ALA A 111 46.03 -9.76 -17.79
N GLU A 112 46.10 -8.62 -18.48
CA GLU A 112 47.14 -8.35 -19.47
C GLU A 112 48.53 -8.12 -18.85
N LEU A 113 48.59 -7.40 -17.72
CA LEU A 113 49.83 -7.24 -16.96
C LEU A 113 50.38 -8.58 -16.48
N TYR A 114 49.49 -9.47 -16.02
CA TYR A 114 49.92 -10.82 -15.67
C TYR A 114 50.41 -11.60 -16.90
N ARG A 115 49.67 -11.55 -18.02
CA ARG A 115 50.02 -12.28 -19.24
C ARG A 115 51.41 -11.89 -19.74
N THR A 116 51.67 -10.59 -19.84
CA THR A 116 52.97 -10.06 -20.26
C THR A 116 54.09 -10.43 -19.27
N GLY A 117 53.86 -10.27 -17.96
CA GLY A 117 54.81 -10.68 -16.93
C GLY A 117 55.12 -12.19 -16.96
N ARG A 118 54.12 -13.03 -17.21
CA ARG A 118 54.30 -14.49 -17.33
C ARG A 118 55.12 -14.87 -18.55
N ILE A 119 54.88 -14.23 -19.69
CA ILE A 119 55.67 -14.43 -20.91
C ILE A 119 57.14 -14.10 -20.62
N SER A 120 57.43 -12.93 -20.05
CA SER A 120 58.81 -12.54 -19.71
C SER A 120 59.46 -13.50 -18.71
N HIS A 121 58.71 -13.97 -17.70
CA HIS A 121 59.20 -14.95 -16.73
C HIS A 121 59.57 -16.29 -17.39
N LEU A 122 58.71 -16.81 -18.26
CA LEU A 122 58.95 -18.07 -18.98
C LEU A 122 60.12 -17.94 -19.96
N GLU A 123 60.25 -16.82 -20.66
CA GLU A 123 61.38 -16.55 -21.55
C GLU A 123 62.71 -16.54 -20.77
N ALA A 124 62.75 -15.87 -19.62
CA ALA A 124 63.92 -15.88 -18.73
C ALA A 124 64.24 -17.29 -18.22
N LYS A 125 63.22 -18.07 -17.82
CA LYS A 125 63.41 -19.44 -17.32
C LYS A 125 63.91 -20.41 -18.39
N ILE A 126 63.43 -20.25 -19.64
CA ILE A 126 63.95 -20.99 -20.79
C ILE A 126 65.41 -20.62 -21.04
N GLY A 127 65.77 -19.33 -20.93
CA GLY A 127 67.16 -18.87 -21.00
C GLY A 127 68.07 -19.56 -19.97
N GLU A 128 67.69 -19.51 -18.69
CA GLU A 128 68.41 -20.19 -17.60
C GLU A 128 68.55 -21.71 -17.83
N THR A 129 67.49 -22.35 -18.34
CA THR A 129 67.50 -23.79 -18.63
C THR A 129 68.41 -24.11 -19.82
N LYS A 130 68.48 -23.24 -20.84
CA LYS A 130 69.42 -23.36 -21.95
C LYS A 130 70.87 -23.25 -21.49
N ASP A 131 71.18 -22.31 -20.61
CA ASP A 131 72.52 -22.18 -20.03
C ASP A 131 72.89 -23.43 -19.21
N SER A 132 71.93 -23.99 -18.48
CA SER A 132 72.09 -25.26 -17.76
C SER A 132 72.37 -26.44 -18.71
N VAL A 133 71.72 -26.47 -19.89
CA VAL A 133 72.01 -27.46 -20.94
C VAL A 133 73.44 -27.31 -21.46
N LEU A 134 73.96 -26.08 -21.63
CA LEU A 134 75.35 -25.86 -22.04
C LEU A 134 76.33 -26.42 -21.00
N ILE A 135 76.08 -26.17 -19.72
CA ILE A 135 76.90 -26.72 -18.63
C ILE A 135 76.83 -28.26 -18.62
N ALA A 136 75.64 -28.84 -18.76
CA ALA A 136 75.46 -30.29 -18.80
C ALA A 136 76.13 -30.95 -20.02
N ARG A 137 76.14 -30.26 -21.18
CA ARG A 137 76.85 -30.70 -22.38
C ARG A 137 78.36 -30.81 -22.16
N GLU A 138 78.96 -29.81 -21.51
CA GLU A 138 80.39 -29.87 -21.19
C GLU A 138 80.71 -30.98 -20.18
N LYS A 139 79.86 -31.19 -19.16
CA LYS A 139 79.99 -32.32 -18.23
C LYS A 139 79.87 -33.68 -18.93
N GLU A 140 78.92 -33.84 -19.85
CA GLU A 140 78.78 -35.05 -20.66
C GLU A 140 80.02 -35.30 -21.52
N LYS A 141 80.55 -34.26 -22.17
CA LYS A 141 81.77 -34.35 -22.98
C LYS A 141 82.97 -34.79 -22.14
N GLN A 142 83.13 -34.23 -20.94
CA GLN A 142 84.20 -34.61 -20.00
C GLN A 142 84.06 -36.07 -19.55
N ALA A 143 82.85 -36.49 -19.17
CA ALA A 143 82.58 -37.86 -18.73
C ALA A 143 82.77 -38.88 -19.87
N ALA A 144 82.35 -38.55 -21.09
CA ALA A 144 82.55 -39.38 -22.28
C ALA A 144 84.05 -39.54 -22.63
N ALA A 145 84.82 -38.45 -22.57
CA ALA A 145 86.26 -38.50 -22.79
C ALA A 145 86.99 -39.30 -21.70
N PHE A 146 86.52 -39.24 -20.45
CA PHE A 146 87.05 -40.08 -19.38
C PHE A 146 86.74 -41.56 -19.62
N LEU A 147 85.48 -41.90 -19.94
CA LEU A 147 85.08 -43.28 -20.28
C LEU A 147 85.92 -43.84 -21.43
N ALA A 148 86.07 -43.10 -22.54
CA ALA A 148 86.84 -43.55 -23.69
C ALA A 148 88.30 -43.88 -23.34
N ARG A 149 88.91 -43.10 -22.43
CA ARG A 149 90.25 -43.41 -21.90
C ARG A 149 90.26 -44.67 -21.05
N GLN A 150 89.27 -44.86 -20.17
CA GLN A 150 89.17 -46.07 -19.34
C GLN A 150 88.92 -47.33 -20.17
N GLU A 151 88.10 -47.24 -21.21
CA GLU A 151 87.87 -48.33 -22.17
C GLU A 151 89.17 -48.75 -22.88
N ASP A 152 90.00 -47.80 -23.31
CA ASP A 152 91.29 -48.12 -23.94
C ASP A 152 92.26 -48.78 -22.96
N LEU A 153 92.36 -48.26 -21.73
CA LEU A 153 93.20 -48.85 -20.69
C LEU A 153 92.72 -50.24 -20.28
N TYR A 154 91.40 -50.48 -20.24
CA TYR A 154 90.81 -51.78 -19.94
C TYR A 154 91.12 -52.81 -21.03
N ARG A 155 91.01 -52.43 -22.31
CA ARG A 155 91.42 -53.29 -23.45
C ARG A 155 92.88 -53.73 -23.33
N ARG A 156 93.74 -52.86 -22.81
CA ARG A 156 95.16 -53.13 -22.55
C ARG A 156 95.44 -53.77 -21.18
N LYS A 157 94.40 -54.07 -20.38
CA LYS A 157 94.45 -54.66 -19.04
C LYS A 157 95.19 -53.81 -17.98
N TYR A 158 95.20 -52.49 -18.12
CA TYR A 158 95.82 -51.54 -17.18
C TYR A 158 94.88 -50.96 -16.12
N VAL A 159 93.58 -51.26 -16.17
CA VAL A 159 92.60 -50.74 -15.19
C VAL A 159 91.64 -51.85 -14.74
N ALA A 160 91.12 -51.74 -13.51
CA ALA A 160 90.14 -52.65 -12.96
C ALA A 160 88.75 -52.45 -13.58
N ASP A 161 87.96 -53.54 -13.65
CA ASP A 161 86.60 -53.55 -14.18
C ASP A 161 85.66 -52.56 -13.46
N THR A 162 85.79 -52.44 -12.14
CA THR A 162 85.00 -51.51 -11.32
C THR A 162 85.18 -50.05 -11.71
N VAL A 163 86.37 -49.66 -12.18
CA VAL A 163 86.66 -48.30 -12.64
C VAL A 163 85.99 -48.04 -13.97
N LEU A 164 85.98 -49.02 -14.88
CA LEU A 164 85.28 -48.94 -16.16
C LEU A 164 83.76 -48.80 -15.96
N VAL A 165 83.17 -49.65 -15.11
CA VAL A 165 81.73 -49.60 -14.79
C VAL A 165 81.34 -48.26 -14.16
N SER A 166 82.17 -47.72 -13.27
CA SER A 166 81.96 -46.39 -12.67
C SER A 166 82.02 -45.28 -13.72
N ALA A 167 83.01 -45.30 -14.62
CA ALA A 167 83.12 -44.35 -15.71
C ALA A 167 81.90 -44.42 -16.66
N GLN A 168 81.40 -45.62 -16.94
CA GLN A 168 80.23 -45.82 -17.81
C GLN A 168 78.94 -45.32 -17.16
N SER A 169 78.79 -45.53 -15.85
CA SER A 169 77.67 -45.01 -15.06
C SER A 169 77.68 -43.48 -15.03
N ALA A 170 78.86 -42.87 -14.82
CA ALA A 170 79.01 -41.41 -14.83
C ALA A 170 78.69 -40.80 -16.21
N ALA A 171 79.19 -41.38 -17.30
CA ALA A 171 78.87 -40.94 -18.66
C ALA A 171 77.37 -41.05 -18.97
N THR A 172 76.73 -42.14 -18.54
CA THR A 172 75.28 -42.34 -18.71
C THR A 172 74.49 -41.32 -17.90
N SER A 173 74.88 -41.07 -16.64
CA SER A 173 74.24 -40.08 -15.78
C SER A 173 74.30 -38.67 -16.37
N SER A 174 75.48 -38.21 -16.81
CA SER A 174 75.63 -36.87 -17.41
C SER A 174 74.82 -36.72 -18.70
N ARG A 175 74.74 -37.78 -19.52
CA ARG A 175 73.89 -37.79 -20.72
C ARG A 175 72.41 -37.66 -20.39
N LEU A 176 71.93 -38.42 -19.39
CA LEU A 176 70.54 -38.35 -18.95
C LEU A 176 70.21 -36.98 -18.34
N GLU A 177 71.12 -36.38 -17.57
CA GLU A 177 70.96 -35.03 -17.01
C GLU A 177 70.74 -33.99 -18.11
N ARG A 178 71.55 -34.02 -19.18
CA ARG A 178 71.33 -33.16 -20.36
C ARG A 178 69.97 -33.41 -21.01
N GLN A 179 69.59 -34.67 -21.21
CA GLN A 179 68.31 -35.02 -21.84
C GLN A 179 67.12 -34.53 -21.03
N ILE A 180 67.17 -34.63 -19.70
CA ILE A 180 66.13 -34.12 -18.79
C ILE A 180 65.98 -32.61 -18.95
N LEU A 181 67.10 -31.86 -18.99
CA LEU A 181 67.08 -30.42 -19.19
C LEU A 181 66.53 -30.03 -20.57
N GLU A 182 66.89 -30.76 -21.63
CA GLU A 182 66.33 -30.54 -22.97
C GLU A 182 64.82 -30.78 -23.01
N LYS A 183 64.32 -31.83 -22.32
CA LYS A 183 62.87 -32.07 -22.20
C LYS A 183 62.18 -30.96 -21.41
N ARG A 184 62.83 -30.41 -20.38
CA ARG A 184 62.31 -29.28 -19.61
C ARG A 184 62.13 -28.04 -20.49
N ILE A 185 63.06 -27.75 -21.40
CA ILE A 185 62.91 -26.65 -22.38
C ILE A 185 61.65 -26.86 -23.24
N VAL A 186 61.39 -28.09 -23.69
CA VAL A 186 60.20 -28.39 -24.50
C VAL A 186 58.92 -28.08 -23.71
N THR A 187 58.81 -28.56 -22.47
CA THR A 187 57.64 -28.27 -21.62
C THR A 187 57.46 -26.77 -21.38
N GLN A 188 58.54 -26.06 -21.01
CA GLN A 188 58.49 -24.61 -20.81
C GLN A 188 58.11 -23.84 -22.09
N THR A 189 58.50 -24.34 -23.26
CA THR A 189 58.14 -23.75 -24.55
C THR A 189 56.65 -23.93 -24.84
N VAL A 190 56.07 -25.08 -24.48
CA VAL A 190 54.61 -25.30 -24.57
C VAL A 190 53.87 -24.33 -23.65
N GLU A 191 54.32 -24.16 -22.41
CA GLU A 191 53.74 -23.18 -21.48
C GLU A 191 53.85 -21.74 -22.01
N LEU A 192 54.99 -21.37 -22.61
CA LEU A 192 55.19 -20.04 -23.21
C LEU A 192 54.22 -19.80 -24.36
N ASN A 193 54.06 -20.79 -25.24
CA ASN A 193 53.13 -20.69 -26.37
C ASN A 193 51.68 -20.57 -25.91
N ALA A 194 51.29 -21.32 -24.88
CA ALA A 194 49.97 -21.18 -24.27
C ALA A 194 49.78 -19.76 -23.70
N ALA A 195 50.73 -19.26 -22.90
CA ALA A 195 50.66 -17.92 -22.31
C ALA A 195 50.57 -16.81 -23.38
N ARG A 196 51.28 -16.97 -24.51
CA ARG A 196 51.19 -16.07 -25.67
C ARG A 196 49.80 -16.08 -26.31
N GLN A 197 49.13 -17.23 -26.33
CA GLN A 197 47.75 -17.40 -26.79
C GLN A 197 46.71 -16.99 -25.73
N GLY A 198 47.13 -16.48 -24.57
CA GLY A 198 46.22 -16.09 -23.49
C GLY A 198 45.66 -17.27 -22.67
N THR A 199 46.19 -18.47 -22.87
CA THR A 199 45.78 -19.67 -22.12
C THR A 199 46.89 -20.06 -21.15
N ASN A 200 46.56 -20.37 -19.90
CA ASN A 200 47.54 -20.86 -18.94
C ASN A 200 47.38 -22.38 -18.78
N ILE A 201 48.48 -23.12 -18.92
CA ILE A 201 48.54 -24.57 -18.77
C ILE A 201 49.61 -24.87 -17.71
N GLY A 202 49.24 -25.60 -16.64
CA GLY A 202 50.14 -25.99 -15.55
C GLY A 202 49.44 -26.06 -14.19
N ASP A 203 50.01 -26.83 -13.26
CA ASP A 203 49.38 -27.23 -11.98
C ASP A 203 49.31 -26.13 -10.90
N GLY A 204 49.74 -24.90 -11.20
CA GLY A 204 50.14 -23.95 -10.16
C GLY A 204 49.20 -22.80 -9.81
N TYR A 205 48.23 -22.39 -10.64
CA TYR A 205 47.68 -21.03 -10.47
C TYR A 205 46.20 -20.87 -10.84
N ASN A 206 45.38 -20.54 -9.83
CA ASN A 206 43.95 -20.22 -9.93
C ASN A 206 43.66 -18.74 -10.29
N ASP A 207 44.56 -17.80 -9.98
CA ASP A 207 44.21 -16.37 -9.95
C ASP A 207 44.03 -15.72 -11.34
N THR A 208 44.57 -16.32 -12.39
CA THR A 208 44.61 -15.73 -13.75
C THR A 208 43.60 -16.32 -14.69
N SER A 209 43.32 -17.61 -14.56
CA SER A 209 42.04 -18.15 -15.01
C SER A 209 40.90 -17.38 -14.36
N TYR A 210 40.98 -17.09 -13.06
CA TYR A 210 39.95 -16.32 -12.37
C TYR A 210 39.81 -14.88 -12.87
N SER A 211 40.90 -14.13 -13.05
CA SER A 211 40.80 -12.72 -13.49
C SER A 211 40.28 -12.57 -14.93
N MET A 212 40.67 -13.47 -15.84
CA MET A 212 40.14 -13.48 -17.20
C MET A 212 38.68 -13.94 -17.23
N GLN A 213 38.35 -15.05 -16.56
CA GLN A 213 36.96 -15.52 -16.44
C GLN A 213 36.07 -14.45 -15.84
N ARG A 214 36.57 -13.72 -14.83
CA ARG A 214 35.83 -12.62 -14.21
C ARG A 214 35.65 -11.44 -15.15
N ALA A 215 36.64 -11.11 -15.97
CA ALA A 215 36.51 -10.07 -17.00
C ALA A 215 35.44 -10.45 -18.05
N ASP A 216 35.40 -11.70 -18.47
CA ASP A 216 34.41 -12.20 -19.42
C ASP A 216 33.00 -12.21 -18.82
N GLU A 217 32.86 -12.66 -17.57
CA GLU A 217 31.59 -12.61 -16.82
C GLU A 217 31.07 -11.17 -16.70
N LEU A 218 31.94 -10.22 -16.35
CA LEU A 218 31.57 -8.81 -16.25
C LEU A 218 31.18 -8.23 -17.62
N THR A 219 31.87 -8.62 -18.69
CA THR A 219 31.54 -8.21 -20.06
C THR A 219 30.17 -8.72 -20.49
N MET A 220 29.85 -9.99 -20.22
CA MET A 220 28.52 -10.56 -20.50
C MET A 220 27.42 -9.82 -19.72
N ARG A 221 27.64 -9.59 -18.42
CA ARG A 221 26.69 -8.86 -17.57
C ARG A 221 26.49 -7.41 -18.03
N LEU A 222 27.53 -6.76 -18.54
CA LEU A 222 27.42 -5.44 -19.16
C LEU A 222 26.57 -5.47 -20.43
N GLY A 223 26.67 -6.53 -21.23
CA GLY A 223 25.80 -6.76 -22.39
C GLY A 223 24.32 -6.81 -22.00
N ASP A 224 24.00 -7.59 -20.96
CA ASP A 224 22.63 -7.73 -20.46
C ASP A 224 22.07 -6.39 -19.94
N LEU A 225 22.86 -5.66 -19.14
CA LEU A 225 22.45 -4.36 -18.60
C LEU A 225 22.27 -3.31 -19.70
N ARG A 226 23.14 -3.28 -20.72
CA ARG A 226 23.00 -2.36 -21.86
C ARG A 226 21.74 -2.69 -22.68
N ALA A 227 21.44 -3.97 -22.86
CA ALA A 227 20.20 -4.40 -23.51
C ALA A 227 18.97 -3.98 -22.69
N ASP A 228 19.04 -4.06 -21.36
CA ASP A 228 17.95 -3.63 -20.48
C ASP A 228 17.74 -2.10 -20.51
N LEU A 229 18.83 -1.35 -20.45
CA LEU A 229 18.82 0.11 -20.60
C LEU A 229 18.18 0.51 -21.94
N LEU A 230 18.55 -0.17 -23.04
CA LEU A 230 17.97 0.09 -24.36
C LEU A 230 16.46 -0.20 -24.38
N ARG A 231 16.02 -1.35 -23.84
CA ARG A 231 14.60 -1.68 -23.73
C ARG A 231 13.83 -0.62 -22.94
N LYS A 232 14.36 -0.17 -21.80
CA LYS A 232 13.73 0.88 -20.99
C LYS A 232 13.67 2.22 -21.71
N ARG A 233 14.73 2.62 -22.42
CA ARG A 233 14.72 3.86 -23.22
C ARG A 233 13.68 3.82 -24.34
N ILE A 234 13.61 2.71 -25.07
CA ILE A 234 12.60 2.51 -26.12
C ILE A 234 11.19 2.55 -25.52
N GLY A 235 10.95 1.83 -24.42
CA GLY A 235 9.66 1.83 -23.74
C GLY A 235 9.25 3.22 -23.22
N ASN A 236 10.19 3.98 -22.65
CA ASN A 236 9.95 5.35 -22.19
C ASN A 236 9.63 6.30 -23.36
N GLN A 237 10.33 6.15 -24.48
CA GLN A 237 10.08 6.94 -25.69
C GLN A 237 8.70 6.61 -26.28
N GLN A 238 8.32 5.33 -26.33
CA GLN A 238 6.99 4.90 -26.76
C GLN A 238 5.89 5.46 -25.85
N ALA A 239 6.04 5.33 -24.53
CA ALA A 239 5.08 5.88 -23.57
C ALA A 239 4.94 7.41 -23.68
N SER A 240 6.04 8.11 -23.99
CA SER A 240 6.01 9.56 -24.23
C SER A 240 5.24 9.90 -25.51
N LEU A 241 5.44 9.16 -26.60
CA LEU A 241 4.72 9.33 -27.86
C LEU A 241 3.23 9.01 -27.70
N ASP A 242 2.89 7.92 -27.01
CA ASP A 242 1.50 7.55 -26.70
C ASP A 242 0.84 8.63 -25.85
N GLY A 243 1.55 9.16 -24.84
CA GLY A 243 1.06 10.28 -24.03
C GLY A 243 0.77 11.54 -24.85
N VAL A 244 1.61 11.86 -25.85
CA VAL A 244 1.38 12.99 -26.77
C VAL A 244 0.19 12.74 -27.69
N MET A 245 0.05 11.53 -28.25
CA MET A 245 -1.09 11.16 -29.11
C MET A 245 -2.41 11.10 -28.34
N THR A 246 -2.35 10.63 -27.10
CA THR A 246 -3.48 10.62 -26.17
C THR A 246 -3.87 12.07 -25.81
N ARG A 247 -2.89 12.94 -25.58
CA ARG A 247 -3.12 14.38 -25.35
C ARG A 247 -3.73 15.10 -26.56
N SER A 248 -3.32 14.78 -27.79
CA SER A 248 -3.88 15.38 -29.00
C SER A 248 -5.29 14.87 -29.32
N THR A 249 -5.57 13.60 -29.06
CA THR A 249 -6.90 13.01 -29.20
C THR A 249 -7.88 13.49 -28.12
N PHE A 250 -7.47 13.58 -26.84
CA PHE A 250 -8.32 14.15 -25.77
C PHE A 250 -8.51 15.66 -25.86
N ALA A 251 -7.55 16.41 -26.42
CA ALA A 251 -7.78 17.83 -26.74
C ALA A 251 -8.86 18.01 -27.84
N SER A 252 -9.07 16.98 -28.66
CA SER A 252 -10.06 16.97 -29.75
C SER A 252 -11.38 16.29 -29.36
N ALA A 253 -11.36 15.41 -28.36
CA ALA A 253 -12.51 14.73 -27.76
C ALA A 253 -12.37 14.80 -26.24
N ALA A 254 -12.82 15.92 -25.64
CA ALA A 254 -12.86 16.05 -24.19
C ALA A 254 -13.72 14.90 -23.61
N GLU A 255 -13.11 13.94 -22.92
CA GLU A 255 -13.85 12.93 -22.17
C GLU A 255 -14.78 13.69 -21.20
N PRO A 256 -16.08 13.38 -21.19
CA PRO A 256 -17.02 14.12 -20.38
C PRO A 256 -16.62 14.03 -18.90
N PRO A 257 -16.77 15.14 -18.14
CA PRO A 257 -16.53 15.13 -16.70
C PRO A 257 -17.28 13.99 -16.01
N ARG A 258 -16.63 13.31 -15.06
CA ARG A 258 -17.27 12.20 -14.34
C ARG A 258 -18.16 12.74 -13.24
N PRO A 259 -19.46 12.41 -13.22
CA PRO A 259 -20.38 12.95 -12.23
C PRO A 259 -20.13 12.32 -10.85
N VAL A 260 -20.25 13.15 -9.81
CA VAL A 260 -20.41 12.74 -8.42
C VAL A 260 -21.89 12.89 -8.10
N THR A 261 -22.57 11.78 -7.85
CA THR A 261 -24.01 11.75 -7.60
C THR A 261 -24.34 11.47 -6.14
N SER A 262 -25.49 11.96 -5.68
CA SER A 262 -26.01 11.60 -4.35
C SER A 262 -26.65 10.21 -4.39
N PRO A 263 -26.33 9.31 -3.44
CA PRO A 263 -26.98 8.00 -3.37
C PRO A 263 -28.34 8.02 -2.68
N VAL A 264 -28.73 9.12 -2.04
CA VAL A 264 -29.97 9.27 -1.26
C VAL A 264 -30.63 10.63 -1.51
N ASP A 265 -31.90 10.74 -1.18
CA ASP A 265 -32.60 12.02 -1.00
C ASP A 265 -32.20 12.63 0.35
N GLY A 266 -31.79 13.89 0.35
CA GLY A 266 -31.17 14.48 1.51
C GLY A 266 -30.97 15.99 1.45
N LYS A 267 -30.20 16.49 2.40
CA LYS A 267 -29.75 17.90 2.42
C LYS A 267 -28.23 18.00 2.52
N VAL A 268 -27.66 19.00 1.87
CA VAL A 268 -26.22 19.30 1.95
C VAL A 268 -25.86 19.68 3.39
N TRP A 269 -24.97 18.91 4.01
CA TRP A 269 -24.43 19.20 5.34
C TRP A 269 -23.13 19.99 5.28
N ARG A 270 -22.23 19.62 4.37
CA ARG A 270 -20.95 20.29 4.26
C ARG A 270 -20.35 20.07 2.89
N VAL A 271 -19.89 21.14 2.28
CA VAL A 271 -19.00 21.10 1.12
C VAL A 271 -17.56 21.07 1.64
N LEU A 272 -16.77 20.08 1.20
CA LEU A 272 -15.39 19.87 1.67
C LEU A 272 -14.33 20.44 0.71
N ILE A 273 -14.73 20.81 -0.49
CA ILE A 273 -13.85 21.29 -1.57
C ILE A 273 -14.42 22.53 -2.26
N ASN A 274 -13.60 23.29 -2.96
CA ASN A 274 -14.02 24.42 -3.77
C ASN A 274 -14.03 24.09 -5.26
N HIS A 275 -14.75 24.90 -6.04
CA HIS A 275 -14.69 24.82 -7.49
C HIS A 275 -13.26 25.08 -7.97
N GLY A 276 -12.72 24.16 -8.78
CA GLY A 276 -11.36 24.20 -9.32
C GLY A 276 -10.32 23.44 -8.48
N ASP A 277 -10.68 22.97 -7.28
CA ASP A 277 -9.78 22.15 -6.47
C ASP A 277 -9.49 20.81 -7.16
N VAL A 278 -8.26 20.33 -7.04
CA VAL A 278 -7.84 19.03 -7.61
C VAL A 278 -7.99 17.95 -6.55
N VAL A 279 -8.88 17.00 -6.82
CA VAL A 279 -9.16 15.86 -5.91
C VAL A 279 -8.58 14.56 -6.45
N ARG A 280 -8.32 13.60 -5.57
CA ARG A 280 -7.93 12.22 -5.90
C ARG A 280 -9.13 11.30 -5.96
N SER A 281 -8.97 10.17 -6.64
CA SER A 281 -9.98 9.10 -6.59
C SER A 281 -10.21 8.65 -5.13
N GLY A 282 -11.47 8.59 -4.72
CA GLY A 282 -11.90 8.22 -3.37
C GLY A 282 -11.88 9.35 -2.34
N GLU A 283 -11.42 10.55 -2.68
CA GLU A 283 -11.41 11.71 -1.79
C GLU A 283 -12.84 12.22 -1.53
N ASN A 284 -13.13 12.66 -0.29
CA ASN A 284 -14.46 13.15 0.07
C ASN A 284 -14.68 14.57 -0.48
N VAL A 285 -15.77 14.75 -1.22
CA VAL A 285 -16.12 15.99 -1.92
C VAL A 285 -17.20 16.78 -1.15
N LEU A 286 -18.25 16.07 -0.72
CA LEU A 286 -19.44 16.64 -0.10
C LEU A 286 -19.97 15.67 0.96
N GLN A 287 -20.64 16.20 1.98
CA GLN A 287 -21.44 15.42 2.92
C GLN A 287 -22.92 15.76 2.77
N VAL A 288 -23.75 14.72 2.66
CA VAL A 288 -25.21 14.82 2.61
C VAL A 288 -25.80 14.10 3.82
N ILE A 289 -26.85 14.67 4.39
CA ILE A 289 -27.68 14.02 5.40
C ILE A 289 -28.80 13.25 4.70
N ASP A 290 -28.95 11.97 5.02
CA ASP A 290 -30.10 11.15 4.66
C ASP A 290 -31.33 11.55 5.50
N CYS A 291 -32.33 12.16 4.85
CA CYS A 291 -33.56 12.64 5.48
C CYS A 291 -34.65 11.55 5.58
N ALA A 292 -34.45 10.37 4.97
CA ALA A 292 -35.34 9.22 5.11
C ALA A 292 -35.02 8.40 6.36
N SER A 293 -33.73 8.30 6.71
CA SER A 293 -33.23 7.55 7.87
C SER A 293 -32.95 8.44 9.08
N LEU A 294 -33.96 9.16 9.56
CA LEU A 294 -33.84 10.02 10.74
C LEU A 294 -33.83 9.22 12.04
N PHE A 295 -33.10 9.72 13.03
CA PHE A 295 -33.07 9.14 14.37
C PHE A 295 -32.95 10.24 15.42
N VAL A 296 -33.40 9.97 16.63
CA VAL A 296 -33.27 10.88 17.77
C VAL A 296 -32.18 10.36 18.68
N THR A 297 -31.31 11.27 19.10
CA THR A 297 -30.31 11.01 20.13
C THR A 297 -30.70 11.77 21.39
N VAL A 298 -30.76 11.06 22.52
CA VAL A 298 -31.01 11.68 23.83
C VAL A 298 -30.03 11.14 24.86
N ASP A 299 -29.48 12.06 25.64
CA ASP A 299 -28.62 11.77 26.78
C ASP A 299 -29.50 11.63 28.04
N VAL A 300 -29.37 10.51 28.75
CA VAL A 300 -30.24 10.15 29.87
C VAL A 300 -29.44 9.70 31.10
N THR A 301 -30.13 9.65 32.25
CA THR A 301 -29.58 9.10 33.50
C THR A 301 -29.65 7.58 33.52
N ASN A 302 -28.85 6.93 34.38
CA ASN A 302 -28.89 5.46 34.54
C ASN A 302 -30.29 4.95 34.93
N ARG A 303 -31.03 5.70 35.76
CA ARG A 303 -32.39 5.33 36.18
C ARG A 303 -33.38 5.26 35.02
N THR A 304 -33.15 6.06 33.97
CA THR A 304 -33.95 6.04 32.76
C THR A 304 -33.52 4.90 31.84
N LEU A 305 -32.20 4.65 31.74
CA LEU A 305 -31.66 3.52 30.99
C LEU A 305 -32.23 2.18 31.48
N ASP A 306 -32.29 1.96 32.80
CA ASP A 306 -32.79 0.71 33.40
C ASP A 306 -34.26 0.41 33.05
N LYS A 307 -35.00 1.39 32.53
CA LYS A 307 -36.42 1.31 32.18
C LYS A 307 -36.68 1.24 30.68
N VAL A 308 -35.65 1.39 29.85
CA VAL A 308 -35.78 1.42 28.39
C VAL A 308 -35.12 0.20 27.78
N THR A 309 -35.87 -0.51 26.95
CA THR A 309 -35.39 -1.71 26.25
C THR A 309 -35.29 -1.46 24.74
N VAL A 310 -34.30 -2.08 24.09
CA VAL A 310 -34.19 -2.07 22.63
C VAL A 310 -35.45 -2.68 22.01
N GLY A 311 -35.99 -2.01 20.97
CA GLY A 311 -37.25 -2.37 20.31
C GLY A 311 -38.50 -1.69 20.87
N GLN A 312 -38.40 -1.00 22.01
CA GLN A 312 -39.52 -0.27 22.62
C GLN A 312 -40.00 0.88 21.71
N HIS A 313 -41.30 1.17 21.73
CA HIS A 313 -41.86 2.28 20.98
C HIS A 313 -41.54 3.59 21.68
N ALA A 314 -41.16 4.59 20.90
CA ALA A 314 -40.89 5.93 21.40
C ALA A 314 -41.53 6.97 20.47
N VAL A 315 -42.03 8.06 21.05
CA VAL A 315 -42.60 9.18 20.32
C VAL A 315 -41.79 10.43 20.66
N PHE A 316 -41.21 11.02 19.64
CA PHE A 316 -40.60 12.34 19.72
C PHE A 316 -41.69 13.39 19.54
N SER A 317 -41.76 14.35 20.46
CA SER A 317 -42.68 15.49 20.40
C SER A 317 -41.88 16.78 20.44
N ASP A 318 -42.11 17.67 19.47
CA ASP A 318 -41.56 19.02 19.49
C ASP A 318 -42.45 20.00 20.29
N ASP A 319 -41.95 21.20 20.54
CA ASP A 319 -42.69 22.24 21.27
C ASP A 319 -43.81 22.87 20.42
N SER A 320 -43.83 22.62 19.11
CA SER A 320 -44.84 23.06 18.15
C SER A 320 -45.97 22.05 17.92
N ASN A 321 -46.10 21.04 18.79
CA ASN A 321 -47.15 20.02 18.77
C ASN A 321 -47.06 18.98 17.63
N GLY A 322 -45.89 18.87 16.97
CA GLY A 322 -45.57 17.79 16.03
C GLY A 322 -45.08 16.55 16.77
N SER A 323 -45.50 15.36 16.32
CA SER A 323 -45.10 14.08 16.92
C SER A 323 -44.64 13.07 15.88
N ILE A 324 -43.45 12.51 16.05
CA ILE A 324 -42.87 11.49 15.17
C ILE A 324 -42.64 10.21 15.96
N GLY A 325 -43.27 9.12 15.52
CA GLY A 325 -43.10 7.79 16.12
C GLY A 325 -41.81 7.11 15.67
N GLY A 326 -41.23 6.30 16.54
CA GLY A 326 -40.00 5.57 16.30
C GLY A 326 -39.84 4.35 17.20
N LYS A 327 -38.70 3.68 17.08
CA LYS A 327 -38.30 2.54 17.92
C LYS A 327 -36.90 2.72 18.46
N VAL A 328 -36.69 2.32 19.71
CA VAL A 328 -35.37 2.30 20.33
C VAL A 328 -34.48 1.28 19.62
N ILE A 329 -33.37 1.74 19.04
CA ILE A 329 -32.39 0.88 18.36
C ILE A 329 -31.12 0.70 19.20
N PHE A 330 -30.85 1.63 20.13
CA PHE A 330 -29.72 1.54 21.05
C PHE A 330 -30.10 2.18 22.38
N ALA A 331 -29.70 1.52 23.47
CA ALA A 331 -29.79 2.04 24.83
C ALA A 331 -28.60 1.48 25.60
N GLY A 332 -27.65 2.35 25.97
CA GLY A 332 -26.41 1.93 26.62
C GLY A 332 -25.65 3.08 27.28
N LYS A 333 -24.52 2.79 27.94
CA LYS A 333 -23.66 3.86 28.46
C LYS A 333 -23.05 4.62 27.30
N ALA A 334 -22.85 5.94 27.47
CA ALA A 334 -22.39 6.81 26.38
C ALA A 334 -21.01 6.41 25.81
N ASP A 335 -20.21 5.66 26.57
CA ASP A 335 -18.86 5.23 26.19
C ASP A 335 -18.83 3.80 25.59
N ASP A 336 -19.97 3.07 25.61
CA ASP A 336 -20.10 1.70 25.10
C ASP A 336 -20.40 1.67 23.59
N GLY A 337 -19.44 2.11 22.76
CA GLY A 337 -19.49 1.90 21.31
C GLY A 337 -20.54 2.72 20.55
N PHE A 338 -21.02 3.83 21.12
CA PHE A 338 -21.99 4.73 20.47
C PHE A 338 -21.56 5.18 19.06
N ASP A 339 -20.28 5.54 18.89
CA ASP A 339 -19.73 5.96 17.59
C ASP A 339 -19.70 4.84 16.54
N MET A 340 -19.82 3.57 16.95
CA MET A 340 -19.93 2.42 16.04
C MET A 340 -21.36 2.21 15.51
N VAL A 341 -22.37 2.74 16.21
CA VAL A 341 -23.79 2.50 15.88
C VAL A 341 -24.35 3.61 14.99
N VAL A 342 -23.83 4.83 15.08
CA VAL A 342 -24.44 6.01 14.45
C VAL A 342 -23.41 7.00 13.91
N ASN A 343 -23.42 7.26 12.60
CA ASN A 343 -22.67 8.36 11.98
C ASN A 343 -23.59 9.59 11.82
N GLY A 344 -23.81 10.32 12.93
CA GLY A 344 -24.77 11.41 13.01
C GLY A 344 -24.19 12.81 12.76
N ALA A 345 -25.04 13.73 12.30
CA ALA A 345 -24.67 15.12 12.04
C ALA A 345 -24.42 15.95 13.32
N LEU A 346 -25.15 15.68 14.40
CA LEU A 346 -25.08 16.42 15.66
C LEU A 346 -24.93 15.48 16.85
N SER A 347 -24.02 15.84 17.75
CA SER A 347 -23.95 15.26 19.09
C SER A 347 -24.86 16.06 20.03
N PRO A 348 -25.72 15.41 20.84
CA PRO A 348 -26.49 16.12 21.86
C PRO A 348 -25.53 16.77 22.87
N ARG A 349 -25.97 17.89 23.46
CA ARG A 349 -25.21 18.55 24.53
C ARG A 349 -25.24 17.64 25.76
N ARG A 350 -24.06 17.18 26.20
CA ARG A 350 -23.93 16.29 27.37
C ARG A 350 -24.46 17.03 28.61
N ALA A 351 -25.59 16.59 29.15
CA ALA A 351 -26.07 17.09 30.42
C ALA A 351 -25.08 16.67 31.53
N GLU A 352 -24.86 17.53 32.53
CA GLU A 352 -23.86 17.30 33.60
C GLU A 352 -24.04 15.95 34.34
N ASN A 353 -25.25 15.39 34.32
CA ASN A 353 -25.60 14.13 34.99
C ASN A 353 -25.93 12.97 34.03
N ALA A 354 -25.78 13.16 32.72
CA ALA A 354 -26.05 12.11 31.74
C ALA A 354 -24.93 11.06 31.72
N ARG A 355 -25.29 9.80 31.99
CA ARG A 355 -24.36 8.66 32.03
C ARG A 355 -24.66 7.61 30.94
N ALA A 356 -25.80 7.74 30.26
CA ALA A 356 -26.27 6.83 29.24
C ALA A 356 -26.85 7.59 28.05
N ARG A 357 -26.93 6.91 26.91
CA ARG A 357 -27.47 7.46 25.66
C ARG A 357 -28.46 6.48 25.04
N ILE A 358 -29.56 7.03 24.55
CA ILE A 358 -30.60 6.28 23.85
C ILE A 358 -30.70 6.83 22.43
N VAL A 359 -30.81 5.92 21.46
CA VAL A 359 -31.06 6.23 20.06
C VAL A 359 -32.37 5.61 19.63
N VAL A 360 -33.23 6.44 19.04
CA VAL A 360 -34.52 6.03 18.50
C VAL A 360 -34.51 6.23 17.00
N ALA A 361 -34.65 5.16 16.23
CA ALA A 361 -34.91 5.27 14.79
C ALA A 361 -36.32 5.80 14.57
N LEU A 362 -36.45 6.94 13.90
CA LEU A 362 -37.74 7.55 13.60
C LEU A 362 -38.33 6.94 12.33
N LYS A 363 -39.66 7.01 12.22
CA LYS A 363 -40.40 6.76 10.99
C LYS A 363 -41.05 8.06 10.52
N PRO A 364 -40.28 8.97 9.89
CA PRO A 364 -40.80 10.26 9.45
C PRO A 364 -41.83 10.07 8.33
N SER A 365 -42.89 10.89 8.35
CA SER A 365 -43.84 10.99 7.25
C SER A 365 -43.20 11.65 6.03
N ALA A 366 -43.84 11.58 4.85
CA ALA A 366 -43.33 12.25 3.65
C ALA A 366 -43.17 13.78 3.84
N ALA A 367 -44.02 14.41 4.65
CA ALA A 367 -43.91 15.82 5.00
C ALA A 367 -42.68 16.10 5.87
N ASP A 368 -42.40 15.22 6.85
CA ASP A 368 -41.24 15.34 7.72
C ASP A 368 -39.93 15.12 6.95
N GLN A 369 -39.91 14.18 6.01
CA GLN A 369 -38.76 13.92 5.15
C GLN A 369 -38.43 15.14 4.27
N ALA A 370 -39.45 15.80 3.71
CA ALA A 370 -39.27 17.01 2.91
C ALA A 370 -38.72 18.20 3.74
N LEU A 371 -39.18 18.35 4.98
CA LEU A 371 -38.69 19.38 5.90
C LEU A 371 -37.29 19.07 6.44
N CYS A 372 -36.94 17.78 6.56
CA CYS A 372 -35.71 17.26 7.13
C CYS A 372 -35.33 17.97 8.45
N PRO A 373 -36.06 17.69 9.55
CA PRO A 373 -35.98 18.41 10.82
C PRO A 373 -34.72 18.08 11.64
N VAL A 374 -33.57 17.90 11.00
CA VAL A 374 -32.30 17.65 11.71
C VAL A 374 -31.91 18.88 12.52
N GLY A 375 -31.54 18.66 13.77
CA GLY A 375 -31.25 19.71 14.75
C GLY A 375 -32.47 20.21 15.53
N LEU A 376 -33.68 19.74 15.20
CA LEU A 376 -34.87 20.02 16.00
C LEU A 376 -34.74 19.37 17.37
N LYS A 377 -34.96 20.19 18.40
CA LYS A 377 -34.99 19.74 19.79
C LYS A 377 -36.42 19.44 20.21
N GLY A 378 -36.57 18.47 21.10
CA GLY A 378 -37.87 18.14 21.66
C GLY A 378 -37.76 17.14 22.80
N ARG A 379 -38.89 16.54 23.12
CA ARG A 379 -39.04 15.56 24.20
C ARG A 379 -39.29 14.18 23.62
N LEU A 380 -38.74 13.17 24.29
CA LEU A 380 -38.94 11.77 23.92
C LEU A 380 -39.77 11.08 24.99
N SER A 381 -40.86 10.44 24.58
CA SER A 381 -41.73 9.63 25.44
C SER A 381 -41.65 8.17 25.02
N PHE A 382 -41.58 7.26 25.99
CA PHE A 382 -41.46 5.81 25.75
C PHE A 382 -42.76 5.12 26.18
N SER A 383 -43.22 4.15 25.39
CA SER A 383 -44.41 3.35 25.70
C SER A 383 -44.23 1.86 25.38
N ASP A 384 -44.86 1.01 26.18
CA ASP A 384 -44.87 -0.44 25.99
C ASP A 384 -45.93 -0.90 24.97
N GLN A 385 -46.84 0.00 24.56
CA GLN A 385 -47.84 -0.25 23.52
C GLN A 385 -47.76 0.79 22.40
N PRO A 386 -47.93 0.39 21.11
CA PRO A 386 -48.00 1.31 19.99
C PRO A 386 -49.31 2.12 20.08
N GLN A 387 -49.22 3.43 20.33
CA GLN A 387 -50.39 4.30 20.24
C GLN A 387 -50.58 4.78 18.80
N ALA A 388 -51.81 4.72 18.33
CA ALA A 388 -52.22 5.33 17.07
C ALA A 388 -52.18 6.86 17.23
N VAL A 389 -51.46 7.54 16.33
CA VAL A 389 -51.46 9.00 16.24
C VAL A 389 -52.82 9.43 15.67
N SER A 390 -53.82 9.62 16.54
CA SER A 390 -55.17 10.02 16.15
C SER A 390 -55.46 11.49 16.46
N SER A 391 -55.40 12.31 15.41
CA SER A 391 -56.26 13.47 15.13
C SER A 391 -56.82 14.30 16.30
N LEU A 392 -56.10 15.32 16.75
CA LEU A 392 -56.67 16.50 17.39
C LEU A 392 -56.82 17.62 16.34
N ASN A 393 -57.67 17.40 15.34
CA ASN A 393 -58.00 18.44 14.34
C ASN A 393 -59.51 18.57 14.05
N SER A 394 -60.39 17.95 14.85
CA SER A 394 -61.85 18.03 14.64
C SER A 394 -62.62 18.96 15.60
N GLN A 395 -62.00 19.49 16.66
CA GLN A 395 -62.73 20.32 17.65
C GLN A 395 -62.63 21.85 17.44
N ARG A 396 -61.92 22.34 16.42
CA ARG A 396 -61.85 23.79 16.10
C ARG A 396 -62.62 24.24 14.86
N ARG A 397 -63.26 23.33 14.12
CA ARG A 397 -64.12 23.68 12.97
C ARG A 397 -65.60 23.88 13.32
N MET A 398 -66.05 23.58 14.54
CA MET A 398 -67.47 23.68 14.92
C MET A 398 -67.82 24.94 15.75
N SER A 399 -66.83 25.76 16.11
CA SER A 399 -67.01 27.01 16.88
C SER A 399 -66.76 28.29 16.07
N LEU A 400 -66.55 28.18 14.76
CA LEU A 400 -66.38 29.32 13.84
C LEU A 400 -67.55 29.52 12.85
N ASP A 401 -68.57 28.64 12.85
CA ASP A 401 -69.76 28.75 11.99
C ASP A 401 -71.02 29.29 12.70
N LEU A 402 -70.96 29.58 14.00
CA LEU A 402 -72.10 30.10 14.77
C LEU A 402 -72.01 31.60 15.13
N THR A 403 -70.91 32.27 14.80
CA THR A 403 -70.73 33.72 15.02
C THR A 403 -70.80 34.57 13.74
N THR A 404 -71.03 33.96 12.58
CA THR A 404 -71.06 34.66 11.27
C THR A 404 -72.46 34.71 10.63
N ARG A 405 -73.53 34.50 11.42
CA ARG A 405 -74.93 34.58 10.95
C ARG A 405 -75.85 35.53 11.74
N ALA A 406 -75.27 36.42 12.56
CA ALA A 406 -76.02 37.41 13.34
C ALA A 406 -75.78 38.89 12.94
N ASN A 407 -75.15 39.15 11.77
CA ASN A 407 -75.01 40.49 11.20
C ASN A 407 -75.24 40.46 9.68
N ALA A 408 -76.47 40.17 9.26
CA ALA A 408 -76.98 40.46 7.92
C ALA A 408 -78.51 40.29 7.89
N SER A 409 -79.23 41.26 8.43
CA SER A 409 -80.59 41.67 8.03
C SER A 409 -80.96 42.96 8.76
#